data_AF-A0AAV2U5B9-F1
#
_entry.id   AF-A0AAV2U5B9-F1
#
_cell.length_a   1.000
_cell.length_b   1.000
_cell.length_c   1.000
_cell.angle_alpha   90.00
_cell.angle_beta   90.00
_cell.angle_gamma   90.00
#
_symmetry.space_group_name_H-M   'P 1'
#
loop_
_entity.id
_entity.type
_entity.pdbx_description
1 polymer ?
#
loop_
_entity_poly.entity_id
_entity_poly.type
_entity_poly.pdbx_seq_one_letter_code
_entity_poly.pdbx_strand_id
1 'polypeptide(L)' 'MFFQTWSDFFNMGGYGFYVWLSYAVSLVAVIALIVQSVKQRTTVLQNVLREQQREERLQQANKGNTL' A
#
# COMPACT_ATOMS: atom_id res chain seq x y z
N MET A 1 36.79 23.66 7.82
CA MET A 1 36.19 22.38 7.38
C MET A 1 34.71 22.48 7.69
N PHE A 2 33.83 22.44 6.69
CA PHE A 2 32.46 22.97 6.77
C PHE A 2 31.45 22.05 7.50
N PHE A 3 31.78 20.78 7.72
CA PHE A 3 30.97 19.83 8.50
C PHE A 3 31.95 18.88 9.18
N GLN A 4 32.08 18.97 10.51
CA GLN A 4 33.08 18.17 11.25
C GLN A 4 32.47 16.92 11.88
N THR A 5 31.14 16.82 11.89
CA THR A 5 30.45 15.77 12.63
C THR A 5 29.15 15.37 11.95
N TRP A 6 28.73 14.11 12.12
CA TRP A 6 27.41 13.62 11.69
C TRP A 6 26.27 14.52 12.19
N SER A 7 26.40 15.09 13.40
CA SER A 7 25.43 16.03 13.96
C SER A 7 25.26 17.30 13.12
N ASP A 8 26.33 17.86 12.55
CA ASP A 8 26.27 19.06 11.68
C ASP A 8 25.56 18.76 10.35
N PHE A 9 25.55 17.48 9.93
CA PHE A 9 24.86 17.04 8.73
C PHE A 9 23.34 16.98 8.95
N PHE A 10 22.91 16.56 10.14
CA PHE A 10 21.49 16.59 10.55
C PHE A 10 21.04 17.99 11.00
N ASN A 11 21.95 18.78 11.55
CA ASN A 11 21.74 20.16 11.99
C ASN A 11 22.64 21.10 11.20
N MET A 12 22.45 21.16 9.87
CA MET A 12 23.09 22.15 9.00
C MET A 12 22.60 23.56 9.37
N GLY A 13 23.14 24.14 10.45
CA GLY A 13 22.80 25.48 10.94
C GLY A 13 21.30 25.69 11.26
N GLY A 14 20.56 24.63 11.61
CA GLY A 14 19.12 24.69 11.90
C GLY A 14 18.18 24.30 10.74
N TYR A 15 18.70 24.06 9.53
CA TYR A 15 17.89 23.72 8.35
C TYR A 15 17.68 22.23 8.11
N GLY A 16 18.53 21.37 8.67
CA GLY A 16 18.48 19.93 8.39
C GLY A 16 17.17 19.28 8.84
N PHE A 17 16.52 19.80 9.89
CA PHE A 17 15.19 19.34 10.32
C PHE A 17 14.15 19.44 9.19
N TYR A 18 14.09 20.55 8.46
CA TYR A 18 13.14 20.77 7.38
C TYR A 18 13.39 19.84 6.18
N VAL A 19 14.67 19.58 5.89
CA VAL A 19 15.08 18.66 4.83
C VAL A 19 14.60 17.25 5.18
N TRP A 20 14.94 16.75 6.37
CA TRP A 20 14.53 15.41 6.81
C TRP A 20 13.01 15.24 6.87
N LEU A 21 12.27 16.27 7.29
CA LEU A 21 10.80 16.24 7.30
C LEU A 21 10.24 16.15 5.87
N SER A 22 10.80 16.90 4.92
CA SER A 22 10.41 16.84 3.51
C SER A 22 10.69 15.47 2.88
N TYR A 23 11.85 14.87 3.19
CA TYR A 23 12.19 13.51 2.77
C TYR A 23 11.25 12.48 3.41
N ALA A 24 10.96 12.61 4.71
CA ALA A 24 10.04 11.71 5.41
C ALA A 24 8.62 11.77 4.83
N VAL A 25 8.09 12.96 4.56
CA VAL A 25 6.77 13.15 3.94
C VAL A 25 6.74 12.53 2.54
N SER A 26 7.79 12.74 1.74
CA SER A 26 7.89 12.16 0.40
C SER A 26 7.94 10.63 0.46
N LEU A 27 8.71 10.08 1.40
CA LEU A 27 8.84 8.63 1.60
C LEU A 27 7.50 8.03 2.06
N VAL A 28 6.78 8.69 2.95
CA VAL A 28 5.43 8.29 3.38
C VAL A 28 4.46 8.30 2.19
N ALA A 29 4.50 9.32 1.34
CA ALA A 29 3.64 9.38 0.16
C ALA A 29 3.93 8.20 -0.80
N VAL A 30 5.20 7.89 -1.06
CA VAL A 30 5.59 6.74 -1.88
C VAL A 30 5.12 5.42 -1.26
N ILE A 31 5.33 5.21 0.04
CA ILE A 31 4.84 4.02 0.74
C ILE A 31 3.31 3.92 0.64
N ALA A 32 2.59 5.02 0.83
CA ALA A 32 1.14 5.05 0.72
C ALA A 32 0.66 4.60 -0.67
N LEU A 33 1.32 5.08 -1.73
CA LEU A 33 1.04 4.67 -3.11
C LEU A 33 1.34 3.17 -3.34
N ILE A 34 2.44 2.66 -2.81
CA ILE A 34 2.78 1.23 -2.90
C ILE A 34 1.72 0.39 -2.20
N VAL A 35 1.35 0.75 -0.96
CA VAL A 35 0.31 0.06 -0.19
C VAL A 35 -1.03 0.08 -0.93
N GLN A 36 -1.39 1.23 -1.50
CA GLN A 36 -2.62 1.38 -2.27
C GLN A 36 -2.60 0.48 -3.53
N SER A 37 -1.49 0.48 -4.27
CA SER A 37 -1.29 -0.36 -5.45
C SER A 37 -1.40 -1.86 -5.14
N VAL A 38 -0.77 -2.31 -4.05
CA VAL A 38 -0.84 -3.71 -3.59
C VAL A 38 -2.26 -4.07 -3.15
N LYS A 39 -2.94 -3.20 -2.39
CA LYS A 39 -4.32 -3.43 -1.94
C LYS A 39 -5.31 -3.50 -3.11
N GLN A 40 -5.13 -2.67 -4.14
CA GLN A 40 -5.97 -2.69 -5.34
C GLN A 40 -5.88 -4.04 -6.06
N ARG A 41 -4.67 -4.61 -6.19
CA ARG A 41 -4.49 -5.95 -6.78
C ARG A 41 -5.23 -7.04 -6.00
N THR A 42 -5.16 -7.03 -4.67
CA THR A 42 -5.84 -8.03 -3.83
C THR A 42 -7.36 -7.87 -3.86
N THR A 43 -7.86 -6.64 -3.92
CA THR A 43 -9.30 -6.35 -3.92
C THR A 43 -9.98 -6.88 -5.18
N VAL A 44 -9.34 -6.74 -6.35
CA VAL A 44 -9.86 -7.25 -7.62
C VAL A 44 -9.98 -8.79 -7.59
N LEU A 45 -8.95 -9.49 -7.10
CA LEU A 45 -8.97 -10.95 -6.98
C LEU A 45 -10.04 -11.45 -5.99
N GLN A 46 -10.22 -10.76 -4.86
CA GLN A 46 -11.26 -11.13 -3.89
C GLN A 46 -12.68 -10.94 -4.42
N ASN A 47 -12.90 -9.92 -5.25
CA ASN A 47 -14.21 -9.70 -5.88
C ASN A 47 -14.54 -10.82 -6.88
N VAL A 48 -13.58 -11.22 -7.71
CA VAL A 48 -13.76 -12.33 -8.68
C VAL A 48 -14.05 -13.65 -7.96
N LEU A 49 -13.30 -13.98 -6.88
CA LEU A 49 -13.54 -15.20 -6.10
C LEU A 49 -14.93 -15.23 -5.45
N ARG A 50 -15.43 -14.07 -4.99
CA ARG A 50 -16.79 -13.96 -4.40
C ARG A 50 -17.90 -14.16 -5.44
N GLU A 51 -17.70 -13.69 -6.67
CA GLU A 51 -18.65 -13.92 -7.75
C GLU A 51 -18.66 -15.39 -8.18
N GLN A 52 -17.48 -16.02 -8.35
CA GLN A 52 -17.41 -17.45 -8.66
C GLN A 52 -18.08 -18.34 -7.60
N GLN A 53 -17.86 -18.08 -6.31
CA GLN A 53 -18.52 -18.84 -5.24
C GLN A 53 -20.05 -18.71 -5.24
N ARG A 54 -20.59 -17.58 -5.72
CA ARG A 54 -22.05 -17.41 -5.87
C ARG A 54 -22.58 -18.22 -7.04
N GLU A 55 -21.89 -18.20 -8.16
CA GLU A 55 -22.26 -18.98 -9.34
C GLU A 55 -22.21 -20.49 -9.06
N GLU A 56 -21.19 -20.97 -8.37
CA GLU A 56 -21.07 -22.38 -7.97
C GLU A 56 -22.25 -22.84 -7.09
N ARG A 57 -22.68 -22.01 -6.13
CA ARG A 57 -23.83 -22.31 -5.27
C ARG A 57 -25.14 -22.39 -6.06
N LEU A 58 -25.34 -21.48 -7.02
CA LEU A 58 -26.52 -21.49 -7.88
C LEU A 58 -26.52 -22.71 -8.81
N GLN A 59 -25.36 -23.12 -9.33
CA GLN A 59 -25.24 -24.33 -10.15
C GLN A 59 -25.49 -25.61 -9.34
N GLN A 60 -25.03 -25.69 -8.09
CA GLN A 60 -25.30 -26.83 -7.21
C GLN A 60 -26.78 -26.90 -6.82
N ALA A 61 -27.42 -25.76 -6.54
CA ALA A 61 -28.86 -25.71 -6.27
C ALA A 61 -29.69 -26.13 -7.50
N ASN A 62 -29.27 -25.75 -8.71
CA ASN A 62 -29.95 -26.19 -9.94
C ASN A 62 -29.72 -27.69 -10.22
N LYS A 63 -28.53 -28.24 -9.97
CA LYS A 63 -28.26 -29.68 -10.15
C LYS A 63 -28.99 -30.57 -9.13
N GLY A 64 -29.28 -30.06 -7.94
CA GLY A 64 -30.05 -30.78 -6.91
C GLY A 64 -31.57 -30.80 -7.16
N ASN A 65 -32.08 -29.95 -8.05
CA ASN A 65 -33.51 -29.82 -8.37
C ASN A 65 -33.92 -30.58 -9.64
N THR A 66 -33.01 -31.34 -10.26
CA THR A 66 -33.23 -32.11 -11.50
C THR A 66 -33.22 -33.63 -11.29
N LEU A 67 -33.38 -34.11 -10.05
CA LEU A 67 -33.58 -35.53 -9.71
C LEU A 67 -34.94 -35.72 -9.04
#